data_AF-A0AAV5Q8Z2-F1
#
_entry.id   AF-A0AAV5Q8Z2-F1
#
_cell.length_a   1.000
_cell.length_b   1.000
_cell.length_c   1.000
_cell.angle_alpha   90.00
_cell.angle_beta   90.00
_cell.angle_gamma   90.00
#
_symmetry.space_group_name_H-M   'P 1'
#
loop_
_entity.id
_entity.type
_entity.pdbx_description
1 polymer ?
#
loop_
_entity_poly.entity_id
_entity_poly.type
_entity_poly.pdbx_seq_one_letter_code
_entity_poly.pdbx_strand_id
1 'polypeptide(L)'
;MAGHFGRHLLKTQPEVEKFAQFRENLIKHYKMNARSAGMALLFLGAIPFALTYVGYKYQNINLVSAKRDVNPYHAQNNWVPRS
;
A
#
# COMPACT_ATOMS: atom_id res chain seq x y z
N MET A 1 31.36 -1.81 -23.13
CA MET A 1 31.09 -0.89 -22.01
C MET A 1 32.41 -0.30 -21.55
N ALA A 2 32.78 0.87 -22.08
CA ALA A 2 34.00 1.58 -21.69
C ALA A 2 33.61 2.74 -20.77
N GLY A 3 33.38 2.43 -19.50
CA GLY A 3 33.20 3.42 -18.45
C GLY A 3 34.54 3.64 -17.75
N HIS A 4 35.00 4.88 -17.69
CA HIS A 4 36.10 5.31 -16.84
C HIS A 4 35.79 4.85 -15.40
N PHE A 5 36.46 3.81 -14.91
CA PHE A 5 36.29 3.34 -13.53
C PHE A 5 36.86 4.42 -12.61
N GLY A 6 35.99 5.32 -12.14
CA GLY A 6 36.32 6.27 -11.09
C GLY A 6 36.84 5.52 -9.86
N ARG A 7 37.65 6.21 -9.03
CA ARG A 7 38.21 5.68 -7.78
C ARG A 7 37.18 4.78 -7.08
N HIS A 8 37.52 3.51 -6.85
CA HIS A 8 36.66 2.57 -6.13
C HIS A 8 36.47 3.05 -4.69
N LEU A 9 35.47 3.90 -4.47
CA LEU A 9 35.13 4.50 -3.18
C LEU A 9 34.35 3.54 -2.29
N LEU A 10 33.72 2.51 -2.88
CA LEU A 10 33.07 1.44 -2.14
C LEU A 10 34.08 0.36 -1.78
N LYS A 11 34.32 0.19 -0.48
CA LYS A 11 35.01 -1.00 0.04
C LYS A 11 34.02 -2.16 0.04
N THR A 12 34.19 -3.08 -0.89
CA THR A 12 33.39 -4.30 -0.94
C THR A 12 33.64 -5.11 0.34
N GLN A 13 32.55 -5.47 1.01
CA GLN A 13 32.59 -6.39 2.15
C GLN A 13 31.97 -7.70 1.69
N PRO A 14 32.71 -8.81 1.72
CA PRO A 14 32.24 -10.08 1.16
C PRO A 14 30.97 -10.59 1.87
N GLU A 15 30.81 -10.29 3.17
CA GLU A 15 29.61 -10.69 3.92
C GLU A 15 28.36 -9.91 3.49
N VAL A 16 28.51 -8.63 3.14
CA VAL A 16 27.42 -7.80 2.63
C VAL A 16 27.00 -8.27 1.24
N GLU A 17 27.97 -8.62 0.39
CA GLU A 17 27.69 -9.16 -0.95
C GLU A 17 27.01 -10.54 -0.89
N LYS A 18 27.47 -11.44 -0.01
CA LYS A 18 26.80 -12.73 0.22
C LYS A 18 25.36 -12.56 0.69
N PHE A 19 25.13 -11.63 1.64
CA PHE A 19 23.78 -11.34 2.12
C PHE A 19 22.90 -10.76 1.02
N ALA A 20 23.42 -9.82 0.23
CA ALA A 20 22.71 -9.25 -0.91
C ALA A 20 22.33 -10.34 -1.93
N GLN A 21 23.29 -11.19 -2.30
CA GLN A 21 23.06 -12.32 -3.20
C GLN A 21 22.01 -13.29 -2.65
N PHE A 22 22.05 -13.61 -1.36
CA PHE A 22 21.05 -14.49 -0.74
C PHE A 22 19.65 -13.86 -0.80
N ARG A 23 19.52 -12.58 -0.42
CA ARG A 23 18.24 -11.86 -0.42
C ARG A 23 17.65 -11.76 -1.82
N GLU A 24 18.47 -11.44 -2.83
CA GLU A 24 18.03 -11.34 -4.22
C GLU A 24 17.61 -12.71 -4.78
N ASN A 25 18.21 -13.80 -4.29
CA ASN A 25 17.92 -15.17 -4.71
C ASN A 25 17.05 -15.95 -3.71
N LEU A 26 16.28 -15.26 -2.86
CA LEU A 26 15.43 -15.90 -1.84
C LEU A 26 14.48 -16.93 -2.44
N ILE A 27 13.95 -16.67 -3.64
CA ILE A 27 13.02 -17.58 -4.32
C ILE A 27 13.64 -18.94 -4.68
N LYS A 28 14.94 -18.98 -5.00
CA LYS A 28 15.65 -20.24 -5.32
C LYS A 28 15.79 -21.13 -4.08
N HIS A 29 15.82 -20.52 -2.90
CA HIS A 29 15.99 -21.20 -1.63
C HIS A 29 14.65 -21.41 -0.88
N TYR A 30 13.56 -20.87 -1.41
CA TYR A 30 12.25 -20.97 -0.78
C TYR A 30 11.66 -22.37 -0.93
N LYS A 31 11.14 -22.91 0.16
CA LYS A 31 10.39 -24.18 0.19
C LYS A 31 9.07 -23.96 0.91
N MET A 32 7.98 -24.45 0.32
CA MET A 32 6.67 -24.43 0.96
C MET A 32 6.68 -25.35 2.19
N ASN A 33 6.37 -24.80 3.34
CA ASN A 33 6.16 -25.54 4.58
C ASN A 33 4.85 -25.06 5.23
N ALA A 34 4.36 -25.76 6.26
CA ALA A 34 3.08 -25.44 6.88
C ALA A 34 3.00 -24.00 7.40
N ARG A 35 4.12 -23.47 7.93
CA ARG A 35 4.21 -22.09 8.42
C ARG A 35 4.13 -21.07 7.28
N SER A 36 4.84 -21.31 6.17
CA SER A 36 4.85 -20.41 5.01
C SER A 36 3.53 -20.46 4.25
N ALA A 37 2.90 -21.63 4.16
CA ALA A 37 1.55 -21.80 3.61
C ALA A 37 0.51 -21.03 4.44
N GLY A 38 0.57 -21.11 5.77
CA GLY A 38 -0.31 -20.33 6.65
C GLY A 38 -0.16 -18.83 6.45
N MET A 39 1.07 -18.33 6.35
CA MET A 39 1.33 -16.92 6.06
C MET A 39 0.84 -16.52 4.66
N ALA A 40 1.07 -17.35 3.65
CA ALA A 40 0.60 -17.09 2.30
C ALA A 40 -0.94 -16.97 2.25
N LEU A 41 -1.67 -17.89 2.90
CA LEU A 41 -3.13 -17.84 2.97
C LEU A 41 -3.64 -16.59 3.71
N LEU A 42 -2.95 -16.20 4.78
CA LEU A 42 -3.32 -15.01 5.55
C LEU A 42 -3.14 -13.73 4.74
N PHE A 43 -1.99 -13.54 4.11
CA PHE A 43 -1.67 -12.30 3.38
C PHE A 43 -2.29 -12.22 1.98
N LEU A 44 -2.40 -13.34 1.27
CA LEU A 44 -2.98 -13.35 -0.09
C LEU A 44 -4.50 -13.56 -0.09
N GLY A 45 -5.05 -14.19 0.95
CA GLY A 45 -6.47 -14.50 1.04
C GLY A 45 -7.19 -13.69 2.11
N ALA A 46 -6.90 -13.98 3.38
CA ALA A 46 -7.70 -13.50 4.50
C ALA A 46 -7.68 -11.96 4.63
N ILE A 47 -6.49 -11.35 4.58
CA ILE A 47 -6.33 -9.89 4.69
C ILE A 47 -7.05 -9.14 3.56
N PRO A 48 -6.80 -9.40 2.26
CA PRO A 48 -7.45 -8.65 1.19
C PRO A 48 -8.96 -8.87 1.20
N PHE A 49 -9.45 -10.09 1.51
CA PHE A 49 -10.88 -10.34 1.63
C PHE A 49 -11.52 -9.55 2.78
N ALA A 50 -10.90 -9.55 3.97
CA ALA A 50 -11.40 -8.80 5.12
C ALA A 50 -11.40 -7.29 4.86
N LEU A 51 -10.32 -6.75 4.30
CA LEU A 51 -10.22 -5.33 3.95
C LEU A 51 -11.27 -4.94 2.90
N THR A 52 -11.47 -5.77 1.89
CA THR A 52 -12.49 -5.56 0.86
C THR A 52 -13.89 -5.56 1.45
N TYR A 53 -14.21 -6.54 2.31
CA TYR A 53 -15.49 -6.62 2.99
C TYR A 53 -15.77 -5.38 3.87
N VAL A 54 -14.80 -4.97 4.69
CA VAL A 54 -14.89 -3.76 5.53
C VAL A 54 -15.08 -2.52 4.66
N GLY A 55 -14.32 -2.41 3.56
CA GLY A 55 -14.42 -1.32 2.59
C GLY A 55 -15.82 -1.19 2.02
N TYR A 56 -16.41 -2.27 1.51
CA TYR A 56 -17.77 -2.25 0.97
C TYR A 56 -18.84 -2.02 2.05
N LYS A 57 -18.72 -2.69 3.21
CA LYS A 57 -19.69 -2.56 4.30
C LYS A 57 -19.80 -1.13 4.83
N TYR A 58 -18.67 -0.42 4.88
CA TYR A 58 -18.61 0.93 5.44
C TYR A 58 -18.41 2.02 4.40
N GLN A 59 -18.52 1.68 3.12
CA GLN A 59 -18.38 2.60 1.98
C GLN A 59 -19.24 3.86 2.16
N ASN A 60 -20.45 3.70 2.69
CA ASN A 60 -21.44 4.78 2.77
C ASN A 60 -21.40 5.57 4.10
N ILE A 61 -20.68 5.10 5.12
CA ILE A 61 -20.68 5.75 6.45
C ILE A 61 -19.95 7.09 6.41
N ASN A 62 -18.88 7.19 5.62
CA ASN A 62 -18.06 8.39 5.47
C ASN A 62 -18.24 9.06 4.10
N LEU A 63 -19.41 8.89 3.47
CA LEU A 63 -19.78 9.76 2.35
C LEU A 63 -20.07 11.17 2.90
N VAL A 64 -19.01 11.95 3.10
CA VAL A 64 -19.09 13.40 3.40
C VAL A 64 -19.90 14.12 2.30
N SER A 65 -19.99 13.53 1.11
CA SER A 65 -20.85 13.99 0.01
C SER A 65 -22.33 13.64 0.15
N ALA A 66 -22.70 12.57 0.88
CA ALA A 66 -24.10 12.16 1.04
C ALA A 66 -24.84 12.98 2.12
N LYS A 67 -24.10 13.69 2.99
CA LYS A 67 -24.69 14.59 4.00
C LYS A 67 -25.01 15.99 3.47
N ARG A 68 -24.88 16.24 2.16
CA ARG A 68 -25.26 17.52 1.55
C ARG A 68 -26.63 17.39 0.88
N ASP A 69 -27.65 17.10 1.67
CA ASP A 69 -29.06 17.24 1.23
C ASP A 69 -29.43 18.71 0.97
N VAL A 70 -28.62 19.65 1.48
CA VAL A 70 -28.84 21.08 1.30
C VAL A 70 -27.62 21.71 0.66
N ASN A 71 -27.81 22.33 -0.50
CA ASN A 71 -26.82 23.19 -1.12
C ASN A 71 -26.44 24.32 -0.12
N PRO A 72 -25.15 24.51 0.22
CA PRO A 72 -24.73 25.53 1.18
C PRO A 72 -25.15 26.95 0.77
N TYR A 73 -25.34 27.19 -0.54
CA TYR A 73 -25.86 28.46 -1.07
C TYR A 73 -27.33 28.73 -0.73
N HIS A 74 -28.12 27.70 -0.39
CA HIS A 74 -29.53 27.84 0.02
C HIS A 74 -29.72 27.87 1.53
N ALA A 75 -28.83 27.23 2.31
CA ALA A 75 -28.92 27.21 3.77
C ALA A 75 -28.42 28.52 4.44
N GLN A 76 -27.56 29.29 3.75
CA GLN A 76 -26.91 30.48 4.32
C GLN A 76 -27.41 31.80 3.70
N ASN A 77 -28.19 31.75 2.62
CA ASN A 77 -28.74 32.95 1.99
C ASN A 77 -30.16 33.21 2.50
N ASN A 78 -30.27 33.97 3.60
CA ASN A 78 -31.41 34.84 3.87
C ASN A 78 -31.45 35.94 2.79
N TRP A 79 -31.72 35.57 1.54
CA TRP A 79 -31.87 36.51 0.44
C TRP A 79 -33.20 37.24 0.64
N VAL A 80 -33.13 38.36 1.38
CA VAL A 80 -34.22 39.33 1.43
C VAL A 80 -34.19 40.08 0.10
N PRO A 81 -35.27 40.10 -0.69
CA PRO A 81 -35.33 40.93 -1.88
C PRO A 81 -35.21 42.38 -1.42
N ARG A 82 -34.15 43.07 -1.83
CA ARG A 82 -34.10 44.52 -1.72
C ARG A 82 -34.91 45.06 -2.90
N SER A 83 -36.08 45.61 -2.61
CA SER A 83 -36.89 46.42 -3.54
C SER A 83 -36.10 47.60 -4.08
#